data_AF-A0A7V9FVH1-F1
#
_entry.id   AF-A0A7V9FVH1-F1
#
_cell.length_a   1.000
_cell.length_b   1.000
_cell.length_c   1.000
_cell.angle_alpha   90.00
_cell.angle_beta   90.00
_cell.angle_gamma   90.00
#
_symmetry.space_group_name_H-M   'P 1'
#
loop_
_entity.id
_entity.type
_entity.pdbx_description
1 polymer ?
#
loop_
_entity_poly.entity_id
_entity_poly.type
_entity_poly.pdbx_seq_one_letter_code
_entity_poly.pdbx_strand_id
1 'polypeptide(L)'
;MAVTAPPVGTRTEVAYDPRDSATVLIPRSTELATVDRAASGVAFSGLVAALILVTAGWQVTSRRRLGGRPGRPMQLRRVQVQSGLLTRSWLELDSPPRWIPVHFDPVLVTLPAPTSVQLHGDPQRRALVAADVDGTWLYPSGPVRINEPRGQRIDSPASPDTLRSAIAYGWRRQLQADAGLLTVAPIVGLLWAFLDGGGVLTWACATVLTAALALWWAALRGSDPS
;
A
#
# COMPACT_ATOMS: atom_id res chain seq x y z
N MET A 1 11.33 -16.76 17.42
CA MET A 1 11.06 -17.86 18.36
C MET A 1 10.66 -17.20 19.67
N ALA A 2 9.43 -17.40 20.13
CA ALA A 2 8.99 -16.86 21.42
C ALA A 2 9.65 -17.66 22.54
N VAL A 3 10.24 -16.97 23.53
CA VAL A 3 10.74 -17.63 24.74
C VAL A 3 9.53 -18.12 25.53
N THR A 4 9.43 -19.44 25.74
CA THR A 4 8.33 -20.01 26.53
C THR A 4 8.41 -19.48 27.96
N ALA A 5 7.30 -18.93 28.46
CA ALA A 5 7.22 -18.48 29.85
C ALA A 5 7.51 -19.65 30.81
N PRO A 6 8.33 -19.44 31.86
CA PRO A 6 8.61 -20.51 32.81
C PRO A 6 7.33 -20.93 33.54
N PRO A 7 7.17 -22.23 33.86
CA PRO A 7 5.99 -22.73 34.56
C PRO A 7 5.84 -22.12 35.96
N VAL A 8 4.60 -22.00 36.43
CA VAL A 8 4.28 -21.49 37.77
C VAL A 8 4.98 -22.35 38.83
N GLY A 9 5.70 -21.71 39.75
CA GLY A 9 6.50 -22.37 40.78
C GLY A 9 8.00 -22.49 40.47
N THR A 10 8.45 -22.03 39.29
CA THR A 10 9.87 -21.96 38.96
C THR A 10 10.60 -21.01 39.91
N ARG A 11 11.64 -21.50 40.60
CA ARG A 11 12.50 -20.69 41.47
C ARG A 11 13.64 -20.08 40.63
N THR A 12 13.90 -18.80 40.80
CA THR A 12 15.01 -18.09 40.16
C THR A 12 15.87 -17.42 41.22
N GLU A 13 17.16 -17.27 40.95
CA GLU A 13 18.02 -16.43 41.77
C GLU A 13 17.61 -14.97 41.63
N VAL A 14 17.62 -14.26 42.75
CA VAL A 14 17.36 -12.83 42.83
C VAL A 14 18.56 -12.16 43.49
N ALA A 15 19.01 -11.05 42.92
CA ALA A 15 20.01 -10.18 43.50
C ALA A 15 19.29 -8.96 44.09
N TYR A 16 19.68 -8.58 45.31
CA TYR A 16 19.19 -7.36 45.96
C TYR A 16 20.17 -6.23 45.68
N ASP A 17 19.67 -5.03 45.40
CA ASP A 17 20.53 -3.85 45.37
C ASP A 17 21.04 -3.56 46.80
N PRO A 18 22.37 -3.56 47.04
CA PRO A 18 22.92 -3.29 48.37
C PRO A 18 22.62 -1.87 48.89
N ARG A 19 22.19 -0.94 48.03
CA ARG A 19 21.82 0.43 48.41
C ARG A 19 20.32 0.64 48.61
N ASP A 20 19.51 -0.27 48.08
CA ASP A 20 18.06 -0.26 48.23
C ASP A 20 17.52 -1.70 48.25
N SER A 21 17.32 -2.23 49.46
CA SER A 21 16.82 -3.58 49.67
C SER A 21 15.39 -3.81 49.16
N ALA A 22 14.65 -2.74 48.81
CA ALA A 22 13.34 -2.86 48.17
C ALA A 22 13.44 -3.19 46.66
N THR A 23 14.60 -2.95 46.06
CA THR A 23 14.84 -3.21 44.63
C THR A 23 15.38 -4.64 44.45
N VAL A 24 14.54 -5.51 43.89
CA VAL A 24 14.86 -6.90 43.57
C VAL A 24 15.16 -7.02 42.08
N LEU A 25 16.36 -7.48 41.74
CA LEU A 25 16.81 -7.70 40.36
C LEU A 25 16.93 -9.19 40.08
N ILE A 26 16.44 -9.64 38.93
CA ILE A 26 16.71 -11.00 38.46
C ILE A 26 17.95 -10.92 37.56
N PRO A 27 19.09 -11.54 37.92
CA PRO A 27 20.28 -11.54 37.08
C PRO A 27 19.96 -12.07 35.67
N ARG A 28 20.53 -11.43 34.63
CA ARG A 28 20.30 -11.71 33.20
C ARG A 28 18.87 -11.49 32.65
N SER A 29 17.92 -11.01 33.46
CA SER A 29 16.57 -10.68 32.97
C SER A 29 16.57 -9.61 31.89
N THR A 30 17.47 -8.63 31.99
CA THR A 30 17.67 -7.58 30.98
C THR A 30 18.19 -8.15 29.66
N GLU A 31 19.14 -9.08 29.70
CA GLU A 31 19.67 -9.76 28.51
C GLU A 31 18.57 -10.58 27.81
N LEU A 32 17.80 -11.37 28.57
CA LEU A 32 16.67 -12.13 28.03
C LEU A 32 15.61 -11.22 27.39
N ALA A 33 15.26 -10.11 28.03
CA ALA A 33 14.33 -9.13 27.48
C ALA A 33 14.88 -8.46 26.21
N THR A 34 16.18 -8.17 26.14
CA THR A 34 16.80 -7.62 24.92
C THR A 34 16.82 -8.61 23.76
N VAL A 35 17.09 -9.88 24.04
CA VAL A 35 17.07 -10.96 23.03
C VAL A 35 15.66 -11.19 22.51
N ASP A 36 14.65 -11.21 23.39
CA ASP A 36 13.24 -11.38 22.98
C ASP A 36 12.73 -10.20 22.14
N ARG A 37 13.09 -8.98 22.53
CA ARG A 37 12.79 -7.76 21.75
C ARG A 37 13.48 -7.77 20.39
N ALA A 38 14.77 -8.15 20.33
CA ALA A 38 15.50 -8.26 19.08
C ALA A 38 14.92 -9.35 18.16
N ALA A 39 14.56 -10.51 18.71
CA ALA A 39 13.94 -11.59 17.96
C ALA A 39 12.56 -11.19 17.39
N SER A 40 11.77 -10.47 18.18
CA SER A 40 10.47 -9.92 17.75
C SER A 40 10.63 -8.89 16.63
N GLY A 41 11.62 -8.00 16.74
CA GLY A 41 11.95 -7.02 15.69
C GLY A 41 12.34 -7.69 14.37
N VAL A 42 13.23 -8.68 14.41
CA VAL A 42 13.65 -9.44 13.22
C VAL A 42 12.48 -10.20 12.59
N ALA A 43 11.62 -10.83 13.40
CA ALA A 43 10.45 -11.55 12.90
C ALA A 43 9.46 -10.60 12.21
N PHE A 44 9.20 -9.43 12.79
CA PHE A 44 8.32 -8.41 12.21
C PHE A 44 8.88 -7.86 10.90
N SER A 45 10.15 -7.45 10.87
CA SER A 45 10.81 -6.97 9.64
C SER A 45 10.83 -8.05 8.55
N GLY A 46 11.09 -9.31 8.93
CA GLY A 46 11.04 -10.45 8.01
C GLY A 46 9.64 -10.65 7.42
N LEU A 47 8.58 -10.52 8.22
CA LEU A 47 7.20 -10.62 7.75
C LEU A 47 6.83 -9.48 6.80
N VAL A 48 7.20 -8.24 7.12
CA VAL A 48 6.98 -7.07 6.24
C VAL A 48 7.73 -7.26 4.92
N ALA A 49 8.99 -7.67 4.96
CA ALA A 49 9.78 -7.93 3.75
C ALA A 49 9.18 -9.06 2.91
N ALA A 50 8.75 -10.17 3.52
CA ALA A 50 8.08 -11.26 2.83
C ALA A 50 6.78 -10.80 2.16
N LEU A 51 5.97 -9.99 2.84
CA LEU A 51 4.75 -9.42 2.28
C LEU A 51 5.03 -8.54 1.05
N ILE A 52 6.07 -7.68 1.12
CA ILE A 52 6.50 -6.85 -0.01
C ILE A 52 6.98 -7.71 -1.18
N LEU A 53 7.78 -8.75 -0.92
CA LEU A 53 8.28 -9.64 -1.98
C LEU A 53 7.17 -10.45 -2.63
N VAL A 54 6.21 -10.97 -1.86
CA VAL A 54 5.07 -11.73 -2.37
C VAL A 54 4.19 -10.85 -3.25
N THR A 55 3.88 -9.64 -2.81
CA THR A 55 3.06 -8.68 -3.56
C THR A 55 3.78 -8.19 -4.82
N ALA A 56 5.06 -7.84 -4.74
CA ALA A 56 5.87 -7.46 -5.90
C ALA A 56 5.98 -8.61 -6.92
N GLY A 57 6.26 -9.83 -6.45
CA GLY A 57 6.29 -11.03 -7.27
C GLY A 57 4.94 -11.30 -7.94
N TRP A 58 3.84 -11.13 -7.21
CA TRP A 58 2.49 -11.25 -7.75
C TRP A 58 2.19 -10.17 -8.81
N GLN A 59 2.59 -8.91 -8.60
CA GLN A 59 2.46 -7.85 -9.59
C GLN A 59 3.27 -8.13 -10.86
N VAL A 60 4.53 -8.54 -10.73
CA VAL A 60 5.37 -8.86 -11.90
C VAL A 60 4.80 -10.05 -12.67
N THR A 61 4.43 -11.13 -11.97
CA THR A 61 3.88 -12.33 -12.62
C THR A 61 2.52 -12.07 -13.26
N SER A 62 1.63 -11.30 -12.62
CA SER A 62 0.34 -10.93 -13.19
C SER A 62 0.48 -10.05 -14.43
N ARG A 63 1.36 -9.04 -14.42
CA ARG A 63 1.66 -8.21 -15.60
C ARG A 63 2.20 -9.04 -16.77
N ARG A 64 3.15 -9.95 -16.50
CA ARG A 64 3.68 -10.87 -17.53
C ARG A 64 2.59 -11.78 -18.10
N ARG A 65 1.71 -12.32 -17.25
CA ARG A 65 0.58 -13.16 -17.68
C ARG A 65 -0.43 -12.39 -18.54
N LEU A 66 -0.64 -11.10 -18.25
CA LEU A 66 -1.54 -10.25 -19.04
C LEU A 66 -0.95 -9.92 -20.41
N GLY A 67 0.36 -9.64 -20.48
CA GLY A 67 1.04 -9.38 -21.75
C GLY A 67 0.98 -10.54 -22.75
N GLY A 68 0.84 -11.78 -22.28
CA GLY A 68 0.67 -12.96 -23.13
C GLY A 68 -0.77 -13.22 -23.60
N ARG A 69 -1.76 -12.42 -23.18
CA ARG A 69 -3.16 -12.62 -23.57
C ARG A 69 -3.49 -11.80 -24.82
N PRO A 70 -4.33 -12.32 -25.74
CA PRO A 70 -4.75 -11.56 -26.91
C PRO A 70 -5.54 -10.31 -26.48
N GLY A 71 -5.26 -9.19 -27.16
CA GLY A 71 -6.03 -7.96 -27.02
C GLY A 71 -7.39 -8.08 -27.71
N ARG A 72 -8.43 -7.53 -27.08
CA ARG A 72 -9.76 -7.40 -27.67
C ARG A 72 -10.14 -5.92 -27.72
N PRO A 73 -10.52 -5.38 -28.89
CA PRO A 73 -10.91 -3.98 -28.98
C PRO A 73 -12.20 -3.75 -28.20
N MET A 74 -12.19 -2.80 -27.26
CA MET A 74 -13.37 -2.37 -26.51
C MET A 74 -13.39 -0.84 -26.39
N GLN A 75 -14.59 -0.28 -26.35
CA GLN A 75 -14.82 1.13 -26.06
C GLN A 75 -14.86 1.33 -24.55
N LEU A 76 -14.11 2.32 -24.07
CA LEU A 76 -14.02 2.65 -22.65
C LEU A 76 -14.17 4.15 -22.42
N ARG A 77 -14.62 4.48 -21.21
CA ARG A 77 -14.58 5.83 -20.66
C ARG A 77 -13.65 5.85 -19.45
N ARG A 78 -12.77 6.85 -19.37
CA ARG A 78 -12.02 7.14 -18.13
C ARG A 78 -12.96 7.77 -17.11
N VAL A 79 -12.89 7.28 -15.88
CA VAL A 79 -13.60 7.83 -14.73
C VAL A 79 -12.64 7.94 -13.57
N GLN A 80 -12.72 9.02 -12.80
CA GLN A 80 -12.00 9.14 -11.54
C GLN A 80 -12.99 9.05 -10.39
N VAL A 81 -12.60 8.34 -9.34
CA VAL A 81 -13.44 8.18 -8.17
C VAL A 81 -12.63 8.46 -6.91
N GLN A 82 -13.10 9.43 -6.15
CA GLN A 82 -12.53 9.80 -4.87
C GLN A 82 -13.27 9.10 -3.74
N SER A 83 -12.53 8.35 -2.92
CA SER A 83 -13.03 7.61 -1.76
C SER A 83 -12.22 8.03 -0.53
N GLY A 84 -12.78 8.98 0.23
CA GLY A 84 -12.08 9.62 1.35
C GLY A 84 -10.87 10.42 0.87
N LEU A 85 -9.68 10.05 1.36
CA LEU A 85 -8.40 10.69 1.04
C LEU A 85 -7.72 10.12 -0.21
N LEU A 86 -8.32 9.13 -0.88
CA LEU A 86 -7.73 8.47 -2.03
C LEU A 86 -8.57 8.71 -3.28
N THR A 87 -7.94 9.27 -4.31
CA THR A 87 -8.47 9.30 -5.67
C THR A 87 -7.93 8.12 -6.44
N ARG A 88 -8.75 7.49 -7.27
CA ARG A 88 -8.36 6.34 -8.09
C ARG A 88 -8.94 6.47 -9.49
N SER A 89 -8.14 6.14 -10.50
CA SER A 89 -8.59 6.06 -11.90
C SER A 89 -9.25 4.70 -12.19
N TRP A 90 -10.33 4.76 -12.94
CA TRP A 90 -11.11 3.62 -13.42
C TRP A 90 -11.35 3.74 -14.92
N LEU A 91 -11.45 2.59 -15.58
CA LEU A 91 -12.00 2.48 -16.93
C LEU A 91 -13.38 1.84 -16.84
N GLU A 92 -14.37 2.52 -17.40
CA GLU A 92 -15.76 2.10 -17.47
C GLU A 92 -16.02 1.50 -18.85
N LEU A 93 -16.54 0.26 -18.89
CA LEU A 93 -17.13 -0.35 -20.07
C LEU A 93 -18.62 -0.04 -20.07
N ASP A 94 -19.20 0.25 -21.24
CA ASP A 94 -20.63 0.55 -21.34
C ASP A 94 -21.52 -0.70 -21.32
N SER A 95 -21.12 -1.78 -22.02
CA SER A 95 -21.97 -2.96 -22.18
C SER A 95 -21.19 -4.29 -22.17
N PRO A 96 -21.41 -5.17 -21.18
CA PRO A 96 -22.07 -4.90 -19.90
C PRO A 96 -21.22 -3.94 -19.04
N PRO A 97 -21.83 -3.19 -18.10
CA PRO A 97 -21.10 -2.26 -17.25
C PRO A 97 -20.05 -2.98 -16.42
N ARG A 98 -18.79 -2.60 -16.61
CA ARG A 98 -17.63 -3.13 -15.89
C ARG A 98 -16.69 -2.00 -15.53
N TRP A 99 -16.12 -2.11 -14.35
CA TRP A 99 -15.23 -1.11 -13.78
C TRP A 99 -13.85 -1.72 -13.59
N ILE A 100 -12.89 -1.25 -14.39
CA ILE A 100 -11.52 -1.75 -14.38
C ILE A 100 -10.65 -0.71 -13.64
N PRO A 101 -10.16 -1.03 -12.43
CA PRO A 101 -9.27 -0.11 -11.74
C PRO A 101 -7.87 -0.17 -12.36
N VAL A 102 -7.30 0.99 -12.68
CA VAL A 102 -5.96 1.10 -13.29
C VAL A 102 -5.01 1.88 -12.39
N HIS A 103 -3.72 1.70 -12.57
CA HIS A 103 -2.74 2.64 -12.02
C HIS A 103 -2.78 3.94 -12.84
N PHE A 104 -2.51 5.06 -12.18
CA PHE A 104 -2.38 6.31 -12.88
C PHE A 104 -1.24 6.25 -13.92
N ASP A 105 -1.56 6.67 -15.13
CA ASP A 105 -0.63 6.95 -16.21
C ASP A 105 -1.04 8.28 -16.83
N PRO A 106 -0.11 9.21 -17.13
CA PRO A 106 -0.44 10.51 -17.71
C PRO A 106 -1.23 10.41 -19.02
N VAL A 107 -1.10 9.31 -19.79
CA VAL A 107 -1.89 9.09 -21.01
C VAL A 107 -3.39 9.07 -20.71
N LEU A 108 -3.81 8.64 -19.51
CA LEU A 108 -5.22 8.62 -19.08
C LEU A 108 -5.86 10.01 -19.16
N VAL A 109 -5.11 11.06 -18.80
CA VAL A 109 -5.63 12.44 -18.80
C VAL A 109 -5.84 12.96 -20.23
N THR A 110 -5.17 12.36 -21.21
CA THR A 110 -5.26 12.74 -22.62
C THR A 110 -6.31 11.97 -23.42
N LEU A 111 -6.91 10.93 -22.83
CA LEU A 111 -7.84 10.07 -23.56
C LEU A 111 -9.15 10.81 -23.88
N PRO A 112 -9.59 10.82 -25.15
CA PRO A 112 -10.94 11.26 -25.47
C PRO A 112 -11.98 10.30 -24.87
N ALA A 113 -13.15 10.79 -24.53
CA ALA A 113 -14.25 9.93 -24.11
C ALA A 113 -15.32 9.89 -25.21
N PRO A 114 -15.66 8.72 -25.80
CA PRO A 114 -15.11 7.37 -25.60
C PRO A 114 -13.80 7.10 -26.36
N THR A 115 -12.94 6.22 -25.84
CA THR A 115 -11.69 5.75 -26.50
C THR A 115 -11.76 4.26 -26.78
N SER A 116 -11.26 3.84 -27.95
CA SER A 116 -11.04 2.43 -28.29
C SER A 116 -9.69 1.97 -27.78
N VAL A 117 -9.67 0.89 -27.00
CA VAL A 117 -8.43 0.31 -26.46
C VAL A 117 -8.42 -1.20 -26.65
N GLN A 118 -7.24 -1.80 -26.64
CA GLN A 118 -7.10 -3.25 -26.61
C GLN A 118 -7.12 -3.75 -25.16
N LEU A 119 -8.13 -4.53 -24.78
CA LEU A 119 -8.19 -5.16 -23.46
C LEU A 119 -7.54 -6.54 -23.47
N HIS A 120 -6.59 -6.74 -22.57
CA HIS A 120 -5.88 -8.00 -22.38
C HIS A 120 -6.39 -8.70 -21.11
N GLY A 121 -7.12 -9.80 -21.30
CA GLY A 121 -7.81 -10.52 -20.23
C GLY A 121 -9.30 -10.71 -20.52
N ASP A 122 -10.03 -11.18 -19.52
CA ASP A 122 -11.48 -11.36 -19.61
C ASP A 122 -12.19 -10.36 -18.69
N PRO A 123 -12.75 -9.25 -19.22
CA PRO A 123 -13.44 -8.24 -18.42
C PRO A 123 -14.79 -8.73 -17.88
N GLN A 124 -15.30 -9.89 -18.32
CA GLN A 124 -16.52 -10.48 -17.77
C GLN A 124 -16.27 -11.20 -16.45
N ARG A 125 -15.02 -11.57 -16.16
CA ARG A 125 -14.64 -12.21 -14.90
C ARG A 125 -14.13 -11.18 -13.91
N ARG A 126 -14.24 -11.50 -12.61
CA ARG A 126 -13.59 -10.74 -11.53
C ARG A 126 -12.08 -11.01 -11.50
N ALA A 127 -11.39 -10.70 -12.59
CA ALA A 127 -9.97 -10.96 -12.82
C ALA A 127 -9.22 -9.66 -13.13
N LEU A 128 -7.89 -9.72 -13.22
CA LEU A 128 -7.10 -8.59 -13.70
C LEU A 128 -7.23 -8.47 -15.22
N VAL A 129 -7.35 -7.23 -15.70
CA VAL A 129 -7.41 -6.87 -17.12
C VAL A 129 -6.53 -5.65 -17.33
N ALA A 130 -5.63 -5.71 -18.31
CA ALA A 130 -4.83 -4.55 -18.71
C ALA A 130 -5.43 -3.92 -19.98
N ALA A 131 -5.30 -2.60 -20.11
CA ALA A 131 -5.65 -1.90 -21.34
C ALA A 131 -4.37 -1.46 -22.04
N ASP A 132 -4.32 -1.62 -23.36
CA ASP A 132 -3.28 -1.09 -24.23
C ASP A 132 -3.90 0.02 -25.08
N VAL A 133 -3.36 1.23 -24.92
CA VAL A 133 -3.72 2.44 -25.65
C VAL A 133 -2.57 2.81 -26.57
N ASP A 134 -2.71 2.52 -27.87
CA ASP A 134 -1.71 2.85 -28.90
C ASP A 134 -0.27 2.41 -28.54
N GLY A 135 -0.12 1.24 -27.90
CA GLY A 135 1.16 0.68 -27.45
C GLY A 135 1.52 1.01 -25.99
N THR A 136 0.73 1.86 -25.32
CA THR A 136 0.91 2.24 -23.91
C THR A 136 0.07 1.36 -22.99
N TRP A 137 0.73 0.62 -22.12
CA TRP A 137 0.08 -0.31 -21.20
C TRP A 137 -0.42 0.36 -19.93
N LEU A 138 -1.74 0.41 -19.77
CA LEU A 138 -2.43 0.74 -18.54
C LEU A 138 -2.59 -0.53 -17.68
N TYR A 139 -1.74 -0.64 -16.66
CA TYR A 139 -1.75 -1.79 -15.77
C TYR A 139 -2.89 -1.70 -14.73
N PRO A 140 -3.59 -2.82 -14.46
CA PRO A 140 -4.64 -2.84 -13.46
C PRO A 140 -4.06 -2.67 -12.06
N SER A 141 -4.74 -1.84 -11.26
CA SER A 141 -4.47 -1.72 -9.82
C SER A 141 -5.34 -2.68 -8.99
N GLY A 142 -6.18 -3.49 -9.64
CA GLY A 142 -7.03 -4.49 -8.99
C GLY A 142 -7.92 -5.27 -9.97
N PRO A 143 -8.72 -6.22 -9.46
CA PRO A 143 -9.63 -7.00 -10.31
C PRO A 143 -10.81 -6.16 -10.79
N VAL A 144 -11.34 -6.53 -11.96
CA VAL A 144 -12.56 -5.93 -12.53
C VAL A 144 -13.73 -6.05 -11.56
N ARG A 145 -14.50 -4.97 -11.45
CA ARG A 145 -15.70 -4.87 -10.62
C ARG A 145 -16.95 -4.78 -11.48
N ILE A 146 -18.01 -5.40 -10.98
CA ILE A 146 -19.34 -5.38 -11.60
C ILE A 146 -20.20 -4.20 -11.12
N ASN A 147 -19.91 -3.71 -9.92
CA ASN A 147 -20.61 -2.60 -9.30
C ASN A 147 -19.76 -1.34 -9.44
N GLU A 148 -20.43 -0.21 -9.53
CA GLU A 148 -19.78 1.10 -9.51
C GLU A 148 -18.94 1.24 -8.22
N PRO A 149 -17.69 1.73 -8.33
CA PRO A 149 -16.85 2.00 -7.17
C PRO A 149 -17.50 3.01 -6.22
N ARG A 150 -17.35 2.76 -4.92
CA ARG A 150 -17.85 3.66 -3.87
C ARG A 150 -17.02 4.94 -3.80
N GLY A 151 -17.65 6.08 -3.97
CA GLY A 151 -17.02 7.39 -3.83
C GLY A 151 -17.73 8.46 -4.65
N GLN A 152 -17.17 9.66 -4.63
CA GLN A 152 -17.60 10.73 -5.53
C GLN A 152 -16.93 10.53 -6.89
N ARG A 153 -17.75 10.49 -7.94
CA ARG A 153 -17.28 10.48 -9.32
C ARG A 153 -16.80 11.88 -9.69
N ILE A 154 -15.56 11.95 -10.17
CA ILE A 154 -14.94 13.17 -10.69
C ILE A 154 -14.79 12.96 -12.19
N ASP A 155 -15.68 13.59 -12.95
CA ASP A 155 -15.53 13.71 -14.39
C ASP A 155 -14.75 15.00 -14.66
N SER A 156 -13.42 14.90 -14.70
CA SER A 156 -12.57 16.02 -15.08
C SER A 156 -12.60 16.18 -16.61
N PRO A 157 -13.20 17.25 -17.17
CA PRO A 157 -13.07 17.51 -18.60
C PRO A 157 -11.59 17.72 -18.96
N ALA A 158 -11.17 17.24 -20.13
CA ALA A 158 -9.82 17.49 -20.63
C ALA A 158 -9.63 19.01 -20.80
N SER A 159 -8.86 19.62 -19.89
CA SER A 159 -8.51 21.04 -19.94
C SER A 159 -7.07 21.18 -20.45
N PRO A 160 -6.72 22.27 -21.16
CA PRO A 160 -5.33 22.55 -21.53
C PRO A 160 -4.35 22.49 -20.34
N ASP A 161 -4.82 22.87 -19.14
CA ASP A 161 -4.04 22.81 -17.90
C ASP A 161 -3.89 21.38 -17.36
N THR A 162 -4.85 20.48 -17.59
CA THR A 162 -4.73 19.06 -17.22
C THR A 162 -3.68 18.35 -18.08
N LEU A 163 -3.54 18.77 -19.35
CA LEU A 163 -2.50 18.29 -20.27
C LEU A 163 -1.10 18.79 -19.88
N ARG A 164 -0.98 20.07 -19.52
CA ARG A 164 0.29 20.64 -19.05
C ARG A 164 0.74 20.05 -17.71
N SER A 165 -0.22 19.71 -16.84
CA SER A 165 0.06 19.00 -15.59
C SER A 165 0.29 17.50 -15.77
N ALA A 166 -0.28 16.86 -16.81
CA ALA A 166 0.04 15.49 -17.24
C ALA A 166 1.53 15.27 -17.52
N ILE A 167 2.14 16.24 -18.17
CA ILE A 167 3.58 16.22 -18.52
C ILE A 167 4.46 16.51 -17.29
N ALA A 168 3.90 17.13 -16.24
CA ALA A 168 4.62 17.56 -15.05
C ALA A 168 4.35 16.70 -13.80
N TYR A 169 3.73 15.51 -13.93
CA TYR A 169 3.51 14.61 -12.79
C TYR A 169 4.84 14.12 -12.22
N GLY A 170 5.26 14.75 -11.12
CA GLY A 170 6.44 14.39 -10.35
C GLY A 170 6.06 13.75 -9.00
N TRP A 171 7.05 13.09 -8.39
CA TRP A 171 6.95 12.46 -7.08
C TRP A 171 6.33 13.37 -5.98
N ARG A 172 6.51 14.69 -6.09
CA ARG A 172 5.94 15.67 -5.16
C ARG A 172 4.42 15.70 -5.16
N ARG A 173 3.78 15.68 -6.34
CA ARG A 173 2.30 15.67 -6.43
C ARG A 173 1.74 14.36 -5.91
N GLN A 174 2.42 13.25 -6.19
CA GLN A 174 2.05 11.95 -5.64
C GLN A 174 2.09 11.97 -4.10
N LEU A 175 3.17 12.50 -3.50
CA LEU A 175 3.25 12.65 -2.05
C LEU A 175 2.20 13.60 -1.49
N GLN A 176 1.82 14.66 -2.20
CA GLN A 176 0.75 15.57 -1.78
C GLN A 176 -0.61 14.87 -1.80
N ALA A 177 -0.90 14.09 -2.84
CA ALA A 177 -2.13 13.30 -2.92
C ALA A 177 -2.20 12.25 -1.80
N ASP A 178 -1.07 11.62 -1.48
CA ASP A 178 -0.98 10.60 -0.44
C ASP A 178 -0.69 11.19 0.96
N ALA A 179 -0.52 12.50 1.10
CA ALA A 179 -0.09 13.16 2.34
C ALA A 179 -1.07 12.93 3.50
N GLY A 180 -2.36 12.80 3.19
CA GLY A 180 -3.39 12.49 4.17
C GLY A 180 -3.10 11.20 4.95
N LEU A 181 -2.52 10.19 4.28
CA LEU A 181 -2.14 8.92 4.91
C LEU A 181 -0.93 9.04 5.86
N LEU A 182 -0.08 10.04 5.65
CA LEU A 182 1.12 10.25 6.47
C LEU A 182 0.78 10.77 7.87
N THR A 183 -0.38 11.42 8.04
CA THR A 183 -0.80 12.00 9.33
C THR A 183 -0.97 10.96 10.44
N VAL A 184 -1.32 9.72 10.09
CA VAL A 184 -1.54 8.63 11.06
C VAL A 184 -0.21 8.00 11.52
N ALA A 185 0.84 8.07 10.70
CA ALA A 185 2.13 7.45 10.97
C ALA A 185 2.77 7.85 12.31
N PRO A 186 2.87 9.14 12.69
CA PRO A 186 3.47 9.52 13.97
C PRO A 186 2.66 9.06 15.19
N ILE A 187 1.33 8.95 15.06
CA ILE A 187 0.44 8.45 16.14
C ILE A 187 0.72 6.97 16.38
N VAL A 188 0.78 6.18 15.32
CA VAL A 188 1.13 4.75 15.40
C VAL A 188 2.56 4.57 15.93
N GLY A 189 3.50 5.41 15.47
CA GLY A 189 4.86 5.41 15.98
C GLY A 189 4.94 5.69 17.48
N LEU A 190 4.13 6.62 18.00
CA LEU A 190 4.06 6.94 19.44
C LEU A 190 3.53 5.75 20.24
N LEU A 191 2.44 5.15 19.78
CA LEU A 191 1.88 3.95 20.40
C LEU A 191 2.91 2.83 20.46
N TRP A 192 3.65 2.63 19.36
CA TRP A 192 4.70 1.61 19.30
C TRP A 192 5.84 1.89 20.29
N ALA A 193 6.37 3.12 20.31
CA ALA A 193 7.42 3.50 21.24
C ALA A 193 6.97 3.35 22.71
N PHE A 194 5.71 3.69 23.00
CA PHE A 194 5.13 3.51 24.34
C PHE A 194 5.06 2.02 24.73
N LEU A 195 4.57 1.15 23.83
CA LEU A 195 4.46 -0.30 24.09
C LEU A 195 5.82 -0.98 24.26
N ASP A 196 6.82 -0.56 23.48
CA ASP A 196 8.16 -1.15 23.52
C ASP A 196 9.03 -0.59 24.66
N GLY A 197 8.59 0.48 25.34
CA GLY A 197 9.40 1.26 26.27
C GLY A 197 10.56 1.99 25.57
N GLY A 198 10.41 2.27 24.27
CA GLY A 198 11.42 2.87 23.43
C GLY A 198 11.43 4.41 23.51
N GLY A 199 12.59 5.00 23.21
CA GLY A 199 12.77 6.45 23.18
C GLY A 199 12.42 7.09 21.83
N VAL A 200 12.88 8.33 21.64
CA VAL A 200 12.66 9.13 20.42
C VAL A 200 13.12 8.42 19.15
N LEU A 201 14.21 7.65 19.21
CA LEU A 201 14.71 6.91 18.05
C LEU A 201 13.74 5.79 17.63
N THR A 202 13.21 5.04 18.58
CA THR A 202 12.21 3.99 18.31
C THR A 202 10.95 4.59 17.71
N TRP A 203 10.48 5.71 18.25
CA TRP A 203 9.36 6.48 17.70
C TRP A 203 9.59 6.92 16.25
N ALA A 204 10.75 7.53 15.97
CA ALA A 204 11.08 8.02 14.63
C ALA A 204 11.14 6.87 13.61
N CYS A 205 11.79 5.75 13.96
CA CYS A 205 11.85 4.56 13.12
C CYS A 205 10.46 3.97 12.85
N ALA A 206 9.62 3.81 13.90
CA ALA A 206 8.27 3.28 13.75
C ALA A 206 7.38 4.20 12.88
N THR A 207 7.54 5.52 13.04
CA THR A 207 6.84 6.52 12.22
C THR A 207 7.23 6.41 10.75
N VAL A 208 8.53 6.36 10.44
CA VAL A 208 9.03 6.24 9.05
C VAL A 208 8.56 4.93 8.42
N LEU A 209 8.62 3.82 9.15
CA LEU A 209 8.13 2.52 8.65
C LEU A 209 6.63 2.55 8.37
N THR A 210 5.83 3.14 9.27
CA THR A 210 4.39 3.25 9.08
C THR A 210 4.05 4.15 7.88
N ALA A 211 4.75 5.28 7.74
CA ALA A 211 4.61 6.16 6.59
C ALA A 211 4.96 5.45 5.27
N ALA A 212 6.09 4.73 5.24
CA ALA A 212 6.50 3.95 4.08
C ALA A 212 5.46 2.89 3.70
N LEU A 213 4.90 2.18 4.69
CA LEU A 213 3.85 1.19 4.46
C LEU A 213 2.56 1.82 3.94
N ALA A 214 2.18 2.98 4.45
CA ALA A 214 1.00 3.72 4.00
C ALA A 214 1.14 4.20 2.55
N LEU A 215 2.30 4.76 2.19
CA LEU A 215 2.60 5.16 0.81
C LEU A 215 2.65 3.96 -0.13
N TRP A 216 3.30 2.87 0.30
CA TRP A 216 3.35 1.63 -0.45
C TRP A 216 1.94 1.07 -0.69
N TRP A 217 1.07 1.11 0.31
CA TRP A 217 -0.33 0.70 0.18
C TRP A 217 -1.12 1.58 -0.78
N ALA A 218 -0.93 2.91 -0.73
CA ALA A 218 -1.55 3.84 -1.68
C ALA A 218 -1.13 3.54 -3.12
N ALA A 219 0.17 3.34 -3.33
CA ALA A 219 0.75 2.97 -4.62
C ALA A 219 0.19 1.62 -5.12
N LEU A 220 0.08 0.60 -4.25
CA LEU A 220 -0.55 -0.69 -4.59
C LEU A 220 -2.00 -0.53 -5.05
N ARG A 221 -2.76 0.36 -4.43
CA ARG A 221 -4.16 0.65 -4.83
C ARG A 221 -4.27 1.49 -6.10
N GLY A 222 -3.17 2.06 -6.58
CA GLY A 222 -3.15 2.94 -7.75
C GLY A 222 -3.79 4.29 -7.46
N SER A 223 -3.30 4.98 -6.42
CA SER A 223 -3.71 6.36 -6.16
C SER A 223 -3.41 7.25 -7.37
N ASP A 224 -4.34 8.14 -7.66
CA ASP A 224 -4.33 9.05 -8.79
C ASP A 224 -4.01 10.47 -8.30
N PRO A 225 -2.86 11.07 -8.69
CA PRO A 225 -2.44 12.40 -8.25
C PRO A 225 -3.03 13.54 -9.10
N SER A 226 -3.89 13.25 -10.08
CA SER A 226 -4.34 14.23 -11.07
C SER A 226 -5.39 15.20 -10.58
#